data_AF-A0A378K699-F1
#
_entry.id   AF-A0A378K699-F1
#
_cell.length_a   1.000
_cell.length_b   1.000
_cell.length_c   1.000
_cell.angle_alpha   90.00
_cell.angle_beta   90.00
_cell.angle_gamma   90.00
#
_symmetry.space_group_name_H-M   'P 1'
#
loop_
_entity.id
_entity.type
_entity.pdbx_description
1 polymer ?
#
loop_
_entity_poly.entity_id
_entity_poly.type
_entity_poly.pdbx_seq_one_letter_code
_entity_poly.pdbx_strand_id
1 'polypeptide(L)'
;MPAFKKGQNPVTELTRLKEYMEDQIAKAKESSSLTAQLKFLENAHTEHFVKMGSLTTIYKGGSEVVDCLKIEIRSLYEEMLELKDKCRDQIQQQDASMKHSPAFFTTRNNKTKTEEFDLDFDKAFGL
;
A
#
# COMPACT_ATOMS: atom_id res chain seq x y z
N MET A 1 10.85 -7.76 -7.19
CA MET A 1 12.04 -8.49 -7.69
C MET A 1 11.91 -9.97 -7.26
N PRO A 2 12.75 -10.90 -7.75
CA PRO A 2 12.68 -12.30 -7.28
C PRO A 2 13.18 -12.47 -5.84
N ALA A 3 12.67 -13.50 -5.18
CA ALA A 3 13.16 -13.99 -3.89
C ALA A 3 14.68 -14.24 -3.91
N PHE A 4 15.30 -14.18 -2.73
CA PHE A 4 16.71 -14.52 -2.58
C PHE A 4 16.96 -15.98 -2.97
N LYS A 5 18.09 -16.19 -3.66
CA LYS A 5 18.55 -17.50 -4.12
C LYS A 5 19.74 -17.95 -3.28
N LYS A 6 19.78 -19.25 -3.00
CA LYS A 6 20.91 -19.89 -2.31
C LYS A 6 22.22 -19.57 -3.02
N GLY A 7 23.22 -19.10 -2.27
CA GLY A 7 24.51 -18.67 -2.80
C GLY A 7 24.63 -17.16 -3.06
N GLN A 8 23.55 -16.37 -2.93
CA GLN A 8 23.65 -14.91 -2.92
C GLN A 8 24.19 -14.40 -1.58
N ASN A 9 24.90 -13.27 -1.61
CA ASN A 9 25.38 -12.61 -0.40
C ASN A 9 24.21 -11.87 0.29
N PRO A 10 23.84 -12.25 1.53
CA PRO A 10 22.72 -11.63 2.25
C PRO A 10 22.94 -10.13 2.49
N VAL A 11 24.19 -9.67 2.67
CA VAL A 11 24.49 -8.25 2.90
C VAL A 11 24.10 -7.44 1.66
N THR A 12 24.61 -7.80 0.49
CA THR A 12 24.33 -7.07 -0.76
C THR A 12 22.84 -7.02 -1.08
N GLU A 13 22.16 -8.14 -0.87
CA GLU A 13 20.74 -8.27 -1.16
C GLU A 13 19.86 -7.48 -0.16
N LEU A 14 20.24 -7.42 1.12
CA LEU A 14 19.57 -6.58 2.11
C LEU A 14 19.86 -5.10 1.92
N THR A 15 21.09 -4.71 1.53
CA THR A 15 21.41 -3.33 1.17
C THR A 15 20.54 -2.84 0.02
N ARG A 16 20.37 -3.65 -1.02
CA ARG A 16 19.45 -3.32 -2.14
C ARG A 16 17.99 -3.23 -1.70
N LEU A 17 17.54 -4.11 -0.81
CA LEU A 17 16.19 -4.04 -0.27
C LEU A 17 15.98 -2.75 0.52
N LYS A 18 16.94 -2.38 1.37
CA LYS A 18 16.92 -1.13 2.14
C LYS A 18 16.81 0.08 1.22
N GLU A 19 17.73 0.21 0.25
CA GLU A 19 17.72 1.33 -0.72
C GLU A 19 16.40 1.40 -1.50
N TYR A 20 15.86 0.25 -1.92
CA TYR A 20 14.58 0.19 -2.61
C TYR A 20 13.42 0.68 -1.72
N MET A 21 13.36 0.24 -0.47
CA MET A 21 12.32 0.67 0.46
C MET A 21 12.42 2.16 0.77
N GLU A 22 13.63 2.69 1.00
CA GLU A 22 13.86 4.12 1.21
C GLU A 22 13.40 4.96 0.01
N ASP A 23 13.76 4.55 -1.21
CA ASP A 23 13.33 5.23 -2.45
C ASP A 23 11.81 5.20 -2.63
N GLN A 24 11.15 4.07 -2.40
CA GLN A 24 9.70 3.98 -2.51
C GLN A 24 8.98 4.81 -1.44
N ILE A 25 9.48 4.81 -0.19
CA ILE A 25 8.92 5.62 0.89
C ILE A 25 9.11 7.11 0.60
N ALA A 26 10.27 7.52 0.09
CA ALA A 26 10.52 8.90 -0.32
C ALA A 26 9.56 9.34 -1.44
N LYS A 27 9.39 8.52 -2.49
CA LYS A 27 8.43 8.77 -3.56
C LYS A 27 6.99 8.85 -3.06
N ALA A 28 6.62 8.04 -2.07
CA ALA A 28 5.31 8.12 -1.44
C ALA A 28 5.13 9.45 -0.68
N LYS A 29 6.14 9.93 0.05
CA LYS A 29 6.05 11.22 0.76
C LYS A 29 6.00 12.42 -0.19
N GLU A 30 6.68 12.36 -1.32
CA GLU A 30 6.72 13.44 -2.31
C GLU A 30 5.49 13.47 -3.22
N SER A 31 4.83 12.33 -3.41
CA SER A 31 3.66 12.23 -4.27
C SER A 31 2.46 12.97 -3.67
N SER A 32 1.80 13.81 -4.46
CA SER A 32 0.56 14.50 -4.08
C SER A 32 -0.70 13.67 -4.31
N SER A 33 -0.61 12.61 -5.13
CA SER A 33 -1.73 11.74 -5.45
C SER A 33 -1.76 10.54 -4.52
N LEU A 34 -2.85 10.39 -3.79
CA LEU A 34 -3.05 9.35 -2.78
C LEU A 34 -2.99 7.93 -3.39
N THR A 35 -3.51 7.75 -4.61
CA THR A 35 -3.38 6.47 -5.35
C THR A 35 -1.94 6.15 -5.72
N ALA A 36 -1.13 7.16 -6.08
CA ALA A 36 0.29 6.98 -6.34
C ALA A 36 1.07 6.71 -5.05
N GLN A 37 0.74 7.39 -3.93
CA GLN A 37 1.32 7.10 -2.62
C GLN A 37 1.11 5.63 -2.24
N LEU A 38 -0.13 5.14 -2.31
CA LEU A 38 -0.46 3.75 -2.03
C LEU A 38 0.32 2.77 -2.91
N LYS A 39 0.44 3.06 -4.21
CA LYS A 39 1.18 2.20 -5.13
C LYS A 39 2.66 2.07 -4.75
N PHE A 40 3.30 3.17 -4.37
CA PHE A 40 4.70 3.12 -3.91
C PHE A 40 4.85 2.32 -2.60
N LEU A 41 3.93 2.51 -1.66
CA LEU A 41 3.92 1.78 -0.39
C LEU A 41 3.62 0.28 -0.59
N GLU A 42 2.74 -0.08 -1.52
CA GLU A 42 2.47 -1.49 -1.87
C GLU A 42 3.66 -2.17 -2.56
N ASN A 43 4.38 -1.43 -3.41
CA ASN A 43 5.62 -1.93 -4.00
C ASN A 43 6.67 -2.22 -2.92
N ALA A 44 6.88 -1.29 -1.99
CA ALA A 44 7.80 -1.49 -0.86
C ALA A 44 7.38 -2.69 0.01
N HIS A 45 6.09 -2.81 0.32
CA HIS A 45 5.55 -3.92 1.11
C HIS A 45 5.78 -5.27 0.42
N THR A 46 5.49 -5.35 -0.87
CA THR A 46 5.64 -6.59 -1.66
C THR A 46 7.11 -7.00 -1.73
N GLU A 47 8.02 -6.05 -1.97
CA GLU A 47 9.45 -6.32 -2.01
C GLU A 47 9.97 -6.80 -0.66
N HIS A 48 9.61 -6.11 0.42
CA HIS A 48 9.94 -6.52 1.78
C HIS A 48 9.47 -7.95 2.06
N PHE A 49 8.20 -8.27 1.75
CA PHE A 49 7.61 -9.58 2.00
C PHE A 49 8.39 -10.71 1.28
N VAL A 50 8.66 -10.52 -0.02
CA VAL A 50 9.36 -11.52 -0.83
C VAL A 50 10.80 -11.73 -0.36
N LYS A 51 11.53 -10.64 -0.12
CA LYS A 51 12.94 -10.68 0.26
C LYS A 51 13.14 -11.16 1.69
N MET A 52 12.39 -10.63 2.65
CA MET A 52 12.49 -11.06 4.05
C MET A 52 12.00 -12.50 4.26
N GLY A 53 10.94 -12.92 3.55
CA GLY A 53 10.48 -14.31 3.57
C GLY A 53 11.54 -15.31 3.10
N SER A 54 12.34 -14.90 2.09
CA SER A 54 13.42 -15.72 1.54
C SER A 54 14.78 -15.57 2.25
N LEU A 55 14.96 -14.57 3.11
CA LEU A 55 16.20 -14.36 3.88
C LEU A 55 16.57 -15.58 4.74
N THR A 56 15.57 -16.26 5.31
CA THR A 56 15.76 -17.48 6.12
C THR A 56 16.38 -18.65 5.34
N THR A 57 16.29 -18.62 4.01
CA THR A 57 16.83 -19.64 3.11
C THR A 57 18.33 -19.44 2.82
N ILE A 58 18.81 -18.20 2.95
CA ILE A 58 20.20 -17.81 2.61
C ILE A 58 21.03 -17.35 3.83
N TYR A 59 20.40 -17.02 4.95
CA TYR A 59 21.06 -16.52 6.16
C TYR A 59 20.66 -17.34 7.40
N LYS A 60 21.66 -17.77 8.18
CA LYS A 60 21.49 -18.57 9.41
C LYS A 60 21.94 -17.86 10.69
N GLY A 61 22.30 -16.57 10.61
CA GLY A 61 22.88 -15.83 11.74
C GLY A 61 24.40 -15.74 11.67
N GLY A 62 24.99 -14.94 12.58
CA GLY A 62 26.44 -14.82 12.74
C GLY A 62 27.09 -13.65 11.99
N SER A 63 26.30 -12.74 11.39
CA SER A 63 26.81 -11.52 10.77
C SER A 63 26.12 -10.29 11.35
N GLU A 64 26.88 -9.52 12.15
CA GLU A 64 26.40 -8.26 12.74
C GLU A 64 25.91 -7.28 11.68
N VAL A 65 26.58 -7.22 10.52
CA VAL A 65 26.17 -6.34 9.40
C VAL A 65 24.78 -6.70 8.89
N VAL A 66 24.51 -8.00 8.71
CA VAL A 66 23.18 -8.46 8.28
C VAL A 66 22.13 -8.17 9.35
N ASP A 67 22.46 -8.35 10.62
CA ASP A 67 21.51 -8.10 11.70
C ASP A 67 21.23 -6.61 11.91
N CYS A 68 22.22 -5.72 11.75
CA CYS A 68 22.00 -4.28 11.67
C CYS A 68 21.10 -3.91 10.49
N LEU A 69 21.37 -4.45 9.29
CA LEU A 69 20.52 -4.19 8.12
C LEU A 69 19.07 -4.65 8.34
N LYS A 70 18.86 -5.79 9.00
CA LYS A 70 17.51 -6.26 9.35
C LYS A 70 16.78 -5.32 10.29
N ILE A 71 17.49 -4.70 11.25
CA ILE A 71 16.92 -3.71 12.17
C ILE A 71 16.52 -2.46 11.37
N GLU A 72 17.41 -1.95 10.52
CA GLU A 72 17.12 -0.78 9.68
C GLU A 72 15.94 -1.02 8.72
N ILE A 73 15.91 -2.17 8.05
CA ILE A 73 14.81 -2.57 7.17
C ILE A 73 13.48 -2.69 7.95
N ARG A 74 13.54 -3.17 9.20
CA ARG A 74 12.36 -3.23 10.06
C ARG A 74 11.84 -1.84 10.41
N SER A 75 12.72 -0.88 10.70
CA SER A 75 12.31 0.52 10.94
C SER A 75 11.62 1.11 9.71
N LEU A 76 12.15 0.86 8.50
CA LEU A 76 11.52 1.29 7.25
C LEU A 76 10.16 0.62 7.02
N TYR A 77 10.03 -0.65 7.39
CA TYR A 77 8.76 -1.37 7.28
C TYR A 77 7.69 -0.79 8.21
N GLU A 78 8.05 -0.47 9.46
CA GLU A 78 7.15 0.15 10.43
C GLU A 78 6.72 1.55 9.94
N GLU A 79 7.65 2.37 9.44
CA GLU A 79 7.33 3.67 8.84
C GLU A 79 6.40 3.58 7.64
N MET A 80 6.64 2.62 6.74
CA MET A 80 5.78 2.36 5.58
C MET A 80 4.36 1.97 5.99
N LEU A 81 4.20 1.17 7.06
CA LEU A 81 2.88 0.81 7.58
C LEU A 81 2.13 2.05 8.10
N GLU A 82 2.79 2.92 8.87
CA GLU A 82 2.17 4.16 9.34
C GLU A 82 1.73 5.06 8.19
N LEU A 83 2.56 5.20 7.15
CA LEU A 83 2.20 5.99 5.96
C LEU A 83 1.01 5.39 5.21
N LYS A 84 0.94 4.06 5.13
CA LYS A 84 -0.16 3.34 4.48
C LYS A 84 -1.47 3.50 5.26
N ASP A 85 -1.41 3.45 6.58
CA ASP A 85 -2.58 3.69 7.43
C ASP A 85 -3.06 5.14 7.29
N LYS A 86 -2.15 6.13 7.29
CA LYS A 86 -2.50 7.53 6.99
C LYS A 86 -3.15 7.72 5.63
N CYS A 87 -2.65 7.04 4.58
CA CYS A 87 -3.27 7.06 3.26
C CYS A 87 -4.70 6.50 3.31
N ARG A 88 -4.90 5.36 4.00
CA ARG A 88 -6.21 4.73 4.15
C ARG A 88 -7.19 5.64 4.89
N ASP A 89 -6.76 6.28 5.97
CA ASP A 89 -7.58 7.20 6.75
C ASP A 89 -8.03 8.39 5.91
N GLN A 90 -7.15 8.94 5.08
CA GLN A 90 -7.48 10.02 4.16
C GLN A 90 -8.51 9.60 3.09
N ILE A 91 -8.42 8.39 2.55
CA ILE A 91 -9.46 7.86 1.63
C ILE A 91 -10.79 7.76 2.35
N GLN A 92 -10.82 7.17 3.54
CA GLN A 92 -12.06 7.00 4.31
C GLN A 92 -12.68 8.35 4.67
N GLN A 93 -11.87 9.36 4.98
CA GLN A 93 -12.36 10.73 5.23
C GLN A 93 -12.96 11.37 3.96
N GLN A 94 -12.36 11.17 2.79
CA GLN A 94 -12.92 11.65 1.52
C GLN A 94 -14.26 10.96 1.19
N ASP A 95 -14.33 9.65 1.35
CA ASP A 95 -15.55 8.87 1.12
C ASP A 95 -16.66 9.25 2.11
N ALA A 96 -16.33 9.47 3.38
CA ALA A 96 -17.28 9.93 4.39
C ALA A 96 -17.75 11.37 4.12
N SER A 97 -16.86 12.27 3.69
CA SER A 97 -17.20 13.64 3.34
C SER A 97 -18.09 13.72 2.09
N MET A 98 -17.90 12.84 1.11
CA MET A 98 -18.81 12.77 -0.05
C MET A 98 -20.21 12.28 0.33
N LYS A 99 -20.31 11.37 1.31
CA LYS A 99 -21.60 10.90 1.86
C LYS A 99 -22.29 11.93 2.76
N HIS A 100 -21.53 12.89 3.31
CA HIS A 100 -22.03 13.97 4.16
C HIS A 100 -22.13 15.33 3.46
N SER A 101 -22.13 15.37 2.13
CA SER A 101 -22.73 16.52 1.45
C SER A 101 -24.21 16.54 1.83
N PRO A 102 -24.74 17.57 2.52
CA PRO A 102 -26.17 17.72 2.62
C PRO A 102 -26.63 17.92 1.18
N ALA A 103 -27.21 16.89 0.59
CA ALA A 103 -28.06 17.03 -0.56
C ALA A 103 -29.13 18.03 -0.12
N PHE A 104 -28.89 19.30 -0.42
CA PHE A 104 -29.84 20.39 -0.26
C PHE A 104 -31.04 19.95 -1.08
N PHE A 105 -32.06 19.47 -0.38
CA PHE A 105 -33.38 19.22 -0.92
C PHE A 105 -33.89 20.54 -1.51
N THR A 106 -33.61 20.80 -2.78
CA THR A 106 -34.44 21.70 -3.57
C THR A 106 -35.69 20.94 -3.92
N THR A 107 -36.68 21.01 -3.03
CA THR A 107 -38.07 20.74 -3.38
C THR A 107 -38.50 21.76 -4.42
N ARG A 108 -38.35 21.41 -5.70
CA ARG A 108 -39.12 22.05 -6.76
C ARG A 108 -39.78 20.96 -7.59
N ASN A 109 -41.02 20.70 -7.20
CA ASN A 109 -42.03 20.03 -7.99
C ASN A 109 -41.92 20.48 -9.46
N ASN A 110 -41.79 19.53 -10.39
CA ASN A 110 -42.33 19.57 -11.75
C ASN A 110 -42.16 18.20 -12.45
N LYS A 111 -43.25 17.44 -12.40
CA LYS A 111 -43.75 16.39 -13.31
C LYS A 111 -43.11 16.30 -14.71
N THR A 112 -42.45 15.18 -15.02
CA THR A 112 -42.50 14.36 -16.28
C THR A 112 -41.58 13.15 -16.13
N LYS A 113 -42.08 11.94 -15.87
CA LYS A 113 -42.36 10.81 -16.81
C LYS A 113 -41.13 10.14 -17.44
N THR A 114 -40.96 8.84 -17.07
CA THR A 114 -40.29 7.72 -17.80
C THR A 114 -38.76 7.86 -17.95
N GLU A 115 -37.90 6.91 -17.58
CA GLU A 115 -37.96 5.45 -17.66
C GLU A 115 -37.19 4.79 -16.49
N GLU A 116 -37.71 3.67 -16.01
CA GLU A 116 -37.03 2.77 -15.08
C GLU A 116 -35.85 2.10 -15.79
N PHE A 117 -34.63 2.30 -15.27
CA PHE A 117 -33.51 1.40 -15.51
C PHE A 117 -33.07 0.88 -14.14
N ASP A 118 -33.85 -0.07 -13.63
CA ASP A 118 -33.41 -0.98 -12.57
C ASP A 118 -32.34 -1.90 -13.18
N LEU A 119 -31.08 -1.61 -12.88
CA LEU A 119 -30.01 -2.59 -13.04
C LEU A 119 -29.62 -3.05 -11.65
N ASP A 120 -30.31 -4.10 -11.21
CA ASP A 120 -29.95 -4.97 -10.08
C ASP A 120 -28.47 -5.39 -10.18
N PHE A 121 -27.59 -4.59 -9.58
CA PHE A 121 -26.16 -4.90 -9.49
C PHE A 121 -25.90 -6.11 -8.56
N ASP A 122 -26.89 -6.49 -7.74
CA ASP A 122 -26.83 -7.66 -6.86
C ASP A 122 -26.89 -9.01 -7.60
N LYS A 123 -27.06 -9.01 -8.93
CA LYS A 123 -27.01 -10.24 -9.74
C LYS A 123 -25.67 -10.50 -10.43
N ALA A 124 -24.68 -9.60 -10.30
CA ALA A 124 -23.39 -9.76 -10.97
C ALA A 124 -22.31 -10.47 -10.12
N PHE A 125 -22.47 -10.59 -8.79
CA PHE A 125 -21.47 -11.24 -7.92
C PHE A 125 -22.06 -12.05 -6.75
N GLY A 126 -23.29 -12.55 -6.88
CA GLY A 126 -23.84 -13.53 -5.95
C GLY A 126 -23.32 -14.95 -6.25
N LEU A 127 -22.57 -15.50 -5.30
CA LEU A 127 -22.24 -16.93 -5.03
C LEU A 127 -22.53 -17.95 -6.13
#